data_AF-A0A2E6NS03-F1
#
_entry.id   AF-A0A2E6NS03-F1
#
_cell.length_a   1.000
_cell.length_b   1.000
_cell.length_c   1.000
_cell.angle_alpha   90.00
_cell.angle_beta   90.00
_cell.angle_gamma   90.00
#
_symmetry.space_group_name_H-M   'P 1'
#
loop_
_entity.id
_entity.type
_entity.pdbx_description
1 polymer ?
#
loop_
_entity_poly.entity_id
_entity_poly.type
_entity_poly.pdbx_seq_one_letter_code
_entity_poly.pdbx_strand_id
1 'polypeptide(L)'
;MSDSGARHTRDSMAAAGMVSRRAAIRAGAIGLMGLGLAEFKALRAAARNGPAPLPAKARSVIYIFLSGGLSQIDSFDMKPDAKKEYRGSFQPIATRTEGIKICEH
;
A
#
# COMPACT_ATOMS: atom_id res chain seq x y z
N MET A 1 82.01 41.69 25.56
CA MET A 1 81.43 40.88 24.46
C MET A 1 80.16 40.22 24.99
N SER A 2 78.99 40.86 24.81
CA SER A 2 78.06 40.67 23.68
C SER A 2 77.27 39.36 23.85
N ASP A 3 76.11 39.35 24.51
CA ASP A 3 74.77 39.73 23.99
C ASP A 3 74.33 38.76 22.87
N SER A 4 73.35 37.88 23.12
CA SER A 4 71.90 38.08 22.92
C SER A 4 71.50 38.32 21.47
N GLY A 5 70.47 37.59 21.04
CA GLY A 5 69.77 37.78 19.77
C GLY A 5 70.44 37.10 18.58
N ALA A 6 69.74 36.71 17.52
CA ALA A 6 68.33 36.70 17.19
C ALA A 6 68.24 36.01 15.82
N ARG A 7 67.14 35.28 15.58
CA ARG A 7 66.50 35.13 14.26
C ARG A 7 67.28 34.43 13.12
N HIS A 8 66.79 33.24 12.75
CA HIS A 8 66.37 33.00 11.36
C HIS A 8 65.33 31.87 11.32
N THR A 9 64.04 32.16 11.48
CA THR A 9 63.08 32.32 10.37
C THR A 9 63.39 31.44 9.16
N ARG A 10 62.69 30.30 9.04
CA ARG A 10 62.16 29.83 7.75
C ARG A 10 60.81 29.17 7.99
N ASP A 11 59.79 30.02 8.08
CA ASP A 11 58.46 29.64 7.64
C ASP A 11 58.47 29.29 6.16
N SER A 12 57.59 28.35 5.82
CA SER A 12 56.94 28.20 4.51
C SER A 12 57.77 27.59 3.37
N MET A 13 57.35 26.38 2.94
CA MET A 13 56.84 26.10 1.59
C MET A 13 56.99 24.61 1.25
N ALA A 14 55.97 23.80 1.53
CA ALA A 14 55.63 22.59 0.73
C ALA A 14 54.29 21.96 1.15
N ALA A 15 53.24 22.76 1.35
CA ALA A 15 51.89 22.25 1.64
C ALA A 15 51.07 21.93 0.37
N ALA A 16 51.72 21.49 -0.71
CA ALA A 16 51.07 21.35 -2.02
C ALA A 16 51.33 20.01 -2.73
N GLY A 17 51.72 18.94 -2.02
CA GLY A 17 52.34 17.79 -2.68
C GLY A 17 51.72 16.41 -2.53
N MET A 18 50.96 16.07 -1.48
CA MET A 18 50.68 14.65 -1.21
C MET A 18 49.30 14.39 -0.63
N VAL A 19 48.29 14.36 -1.50
CA VAL A 19 47.07 13.60 -1.18
C VAL A 19 47.47 12.13 -1.09
N SER A 20 47.42 11.55 0.11
CA SER A 20 47.71 10.12 0.27
C SER A 20 46.71 9.30 -0.56
N ARG A 21 47.18 8.22 -1.19
CA ARG A 21 46.31 7.28 -1.95
C ARG A 21 45.06 6.87 -1.16
N ARG A 22 45.23 6.67 0.15
CA ARG A 22 44.13 6.35 1.08
C ARG A 22 43.12 7.50 1.22
N ALA A 23 43.59 8.74 1.30
CA ALA A 23 42.71 9.92 1.37
C ALA A 23 41.93 10.10 0.05
N ALA A 24 42.58 9.90 -1.10
CA ALA A 24 41.92 9.94 -2.40
C ALA A 24 40.83 8.86 -2.53
N ILE A 25 41.12 7.62 -2.14
CA ILE A 25 40.13 6.52 -2.16
C ILE A 25 38.95 6.80 -1.22
N ARG A 26 39.22 7.31 -0.01
CA ARG A 26 38.15 7.66 0.95
C ARG A 26 37.27 8.79 0.43
N ALA A 27 37.86 9.86 -0.09
CA ALA A 27 37.11 10.97 -0.67
C ALA A 27 36.27 10.54 -1.88
N GLY A 28 36.85 9.71 -2.76
CA GLY A 28 36.13 9.13 -3.90
C GLY A 28 34.98 8.22 -3.47
N ALA A 29 35.18 7.35 -2.47
CA ALA A 29 34.14 6.46 -1.96
C ALA A 29 32.97 7.23 -1.33
N ILE A 30 33.24 8.29 -0.57
CA ILE A 30 32.21 9.16 0.01
C ILE A 30 31.45 9.91 -1.08
N GLY A 31 32.15 10.43 -2.10
CA GLY A 31 31.51 11.09 -3.25
C GLY A 31 30.58 10.16 -4.02
N LEU A 32 31.04 8.93 -4.33
CA LEU A 32 30.23 7.93 -5.02
C LEU A 32 29.01 7.50 -4.21
N MET A 33 29.15 7.33 -2.90
CA MET A 33 28.03 7.01 -2.02
C MET A 33 27.04 8.18 -1.92
N GLY A 34 27.52 9.42 -1.84
CA GLY A 34 26.69 10.62 -1.79
C GLY A 34 25.85 10.85 -3.06
N LEU A 35 26.42 10.56 -4.24
CA LEU A 35 25.70 10.64 -5.52
C LEU A 35 24.56 9.62 -5.61
N GLY A 36 24.76 8.39 -5.11
CA GLY A 36 23.70 7.38 -5.05
C GLY A 36 22.54 7.76 -4.10
N LEU A 37 22.82 8.51 -3.04
CA LEU A 37 21.80 9.00 -2.10
C LEU A 37 20.89 10.08 -2.71
N ALA A 38 21.40 10.88 -3.67
CA ALA A 38 20.58 11.88 -4.36
C ALA A 38 19.49 11.19 -5.21
N GLU A 39 19.88 10.16 -5.97
CA GLU A 39 18.96 9.37 -6.79
C GLU A 39 17.99 8.54 -5.93
N PHE A 40 18.45 8.06 -4.76
CA PHE A 40 17.61 7.32 -3.82
C PHE A 40 16.38 8.11 -3.34
N LYS A 41 16.51 9.44 -3.17
CA LYS A 41 15.37 10.30 -2.81
C LYS A 41 14.35 10.39 -3.96
N ALA A 42 14.82 10.51 -5.20
CA ALA A 42 13.96 10.53 -6.38
C ALA A 42 13.23 9.19 -6.57
N LEU A 43 13.94 8.07 -6.42
CA LEU A 43 13.35 6.72 -6.48
C LEU A 43 12.29 6.50 -5.39
N ARG A 44 12.56 6.96 -4.17
CA ARG A 44 11.62 6.86 -3.04
C ARG A 44 10.38 7.74 -3.25
N ALA A 45 10.53 8.90 -3.89
CA ALA A 45 9.41 9.75 -4.25
C ALA A 45 8.55 9.12 -5.35
N ALA A 46 9.17 8.53 -6.38
CA ALA A 46 8.47 7.80 -7.42
C ALA A 46 7.68 6.60 -6.87
N ALA A 47 8.25 5.87 -5.89
CA ALA A 47 7.57 4.76 -5.23
C ALA A 47 6.37 5.17 -4.37
N ARG A 48 6.31 6.42 -3.88
CA ARG A 48 5.14 6.95 -3.16
C ARG A 48 3.95 7.21 -4.07
N ASN A 49 4.22 7.48 -5.35
CA ASN A 49 3.21 7.62 -6.39
C ASN A 49 2.96 6.28 -7.10
N GLY A 50 2.95 5.18 -6.34
CA GLY A 50 2.67 3.84 -6.86
C GLY A 50 1.38 3.81 -7.71
N PRO A 51 1.23 2.79 -8.56
CA PRO A 51 0.07 2.69 -9.45
C PRO A 51 -1.22 2.91 -8.66
N ALA A 52 -2.18 3.61 -9.28
CA ALA A 52 -3.46 3.94 -8.67
C ALA A 52 -4.06 2.71 -7.98
N PRO A 53 -4.72 2.86 -6.80
CA PRO A 53 -5.31 1.73 -6.09
C PRO A 53 -6.14 0.90 -7.06
N LEU A 54 -5.81 -0.39 -7.18
CA LEU A 54 -6.61 -1.32 -7.96
C LEU A 54 -8.07 -1.21 -7.48
N PRO A 55 -9.06 -1.26 -8.39
CA PRO A 55 -10.46 -1.23 -8.00
C PRO A 55 -10.71 -2.30 -6.92
N ALA A 56 -11.43 -1.91 -5.87
CA ALA A 56 -11.66 -2.75 -4.70
C ALA A 56 -12.19 -4.11 -5.14
N LYS A 57 -11.43 -5.18 -4.85
CA LYS A 57 -11.83 -6.55 -5.18
C LYS A 57 -13.00 -6.94 -4.28
N ALA A 58 -14.12 -7.37 -4.87
CA ALA A 58 -15.22 -7.93 -4.11
C ALA A 58 -14.72 -9.12 -3.25
N ARG A 59 -15.00 -9.07 -1.94
CA ARG A 59 -14.50 -10.07 -0.97
C ARG A 59 -15.27 -11.39 -1.04
N SER A 60 -16.53 -11.35 -1.45
CA SER A 60 -17.43 -12.51 -1.49
C SER A 60 -18.56 -12.28 -2.50
N VAL A 61 -19.01 -13.36 -3.14
CA VAL A 61 -20.15 -13.38 -4.06
C VAL A 61 -21.10 -14.49 -3.62
N ILE A 62 -22.40 -14.22 -3.58
CA ILE A 62 -23.44 -15.22 -3.38
C ILE A 62 -24.02 -15.54 -4.77
N TYR A 63 -23.92 -16.80 -5.18
CA TYR A 63 -24.51 -17.30 -6.43
C TYR A 63 -25.72 -18.16 -6.11
N ILE A 64 -26.88 -17.77 -6.63
CA ILE A 64 -28.15 -18.49 -6.44
C ILE A 64 -28.49 -19.15 -7.78
N PHE A 65 -28.39 -20.47 -7.85
CA PHE A 65 -28.78 -21.24 -9.02
C PHE A 65 -30.26 -21.61 -8.92
N LEU A 66 -31.09 -21.05 -9.80
CA LEU A 66 -32.52 -21.30 -9.86
C LEU A 66 -32.84 -22.02 -11.17
N SER A 67 -32.94 -23.34 -11.13
CA SER A 67 -33.35 -24.14 -12.29
C SER A 67 -34.83 -23.87 -12.58
N GLY A 68 -35.12 -22.99 -13.53
CA GLY A 68 -36.49 -22.54 -13.84
C GLY A 68 -36.87 -21.18 -13.24
N GLY A 69 -35.95 -20.48 -12.57
CA GLY A 69 -36.18 -19.15 -12.01
C GLY A 69 -36.84 -19.13 -10.63
N LEU A 70 -37.08 -17.92 -10.12
CA LEU A 70 -37.69 -17.71 -8.80
C LEU A 70 -39.22 -17.68 -8.95
N SER A 71 -39.92 -18.46 -8.13
CA SER A 71 -41.38 -18.45 -8.09
C SER A 71 -41.89 -17.14 -7.46
N GLN A 72 -42.75 -16.42 -8.17
CA GLN A 72 -43.32 -15.16 -7.69
C GLN A 72 -44.22 -15.37 -6.46
N ILE A 73 -45.05 -16.43 -6.50
CA ILE A 73 -45.96 -16.75 -5.40
C ILE A 73 -45.21 -17.22 -4.16
N ASP A 74 -44.00 -17.78 -4.28
CA ASP A 74 -43.26 -18.26 -3.11
C ASP A 74 -42.25 -17.23 -2.55
N SER A 75 -41.88 -16.21 -3.33
CA SER A 75 -40.86 -15.24 -2.92
C SER A 75 -41.36 -13.82 -2.71
N PHE A 76 -42.31 -13.36 -3.52
CA PHE A 76 -42.79 -11.97 -3.48
C PHE A 76 -44.23 -11.85 -2.96
N ASP A 77 -45.07 -12.84 -3.22
CA ASP A 77 -46.49 -12.79 -2.87
C ASP A 77 -47.01 -14.15 -2.36
N MET A 78 -46.51 -14.55 -1.19
CA MET A 78 -46.83 -15.82 -0.51
C MET A 78 -48.30 -15.98 -0.13
N LYS A 79 -49.10 -14.91 -0.25
CA LYS A 79 -50.52 -14.85 0.13
C LYS A 79 -50.82 -15.69 1.38
N PRO A 80 -50.21 -15.38 2.54
CA PRO A 80 -50.31 -16.20 3.74
C PRO A 80 -51.77 -16.45 4.17
N ASP A 81 -52.63 -15.46 3.96
CA ASP A 81 -54.03 -15.49 4.39
C ASP A 81 -54.99 -16.04 3.31
N ALA A 82 -54.49 -16.41 2.13
CA ALA A 82 -55.31 -17.00 1.09
C ALA A 82 -55.59 -18.48 1.34
N LYS A 83 -56.65 -19.02 0.72
CA LYS A 83 -56.97 -20.44 0.82
C LYS A 83 -55.87 -21.30 0.20
N LYS A 84 -55.69 -22.52 0.71
CA LYS A 84 -54.70 -23.50 0.24
C LYS A 84 -54.79 -23.81 -1.26
N GLU A 85 -55.95 -23.62 -1.89
CA GLU A 85 -56.10 -23.82 -3.34
C GLU A 85 -55.41 -22.72 -4.19
N TYR A 86 -55.16 -21.53 -3.62
CA TYR A 86 -54.66 -20.35 -4.36
C TYR A 86 -53.31 -19.85 -3.88
N ARG A 87 -52.89 -20.18 -2.65
CA ARG A 87 -51.54 -19.90 -2.16
C ARG A 87 -50.58 -21.02 -2.57
N GLY A 88 -49.29 -20.70 -2.64
CA GLY A 88 -48.24 -21.70 -2.85
C GLY A 88 -48.25 -22.81 -1.78
N SER A 89 -47.61 -23.94 -2.07
CA SER A 89 -47.55 -25.08 -1.13
C SER A 89 -46.84 -24.73 0.18
N PHE A 90 -45.95 -23.75 0.14
CA PHE A 90 -45.03 -23.42 1.22
C PHE A 90 -45.59 -22.37 2.18
N GLN A 91 -45.12 -22.36 3.42
CA GLN A 91 -45.49 -21.35 4.42
C GLN A 91 -44.39 -20.30 4.59
N PRO A 92 -44.74 -19.03 4.85
CA PRO A 92 -43.75 -18.01 5.20
C PRO A 92 -43.06 -18.29 6.53
N ILE A 93 -41.72 -18.27 6.53
CA ILE A 93 -40.86 -18.28 7.71
C ILE A 93 -40.17 -16.92 7.91
N ALA A 94 -39.89 -16.57 9.16
CA ALA A 94 -39.17 -15.35 9.50
C ALA A 94 -37.68 -15.47 9.12
N THR A 95 -37.13 -14.41 8.53
CA THR A 95 -35.69 -14.30 8.31
C THR A 95 -35.03 -13.55 9.48
N ARG A 96 -33.69 -13.49 9.48
CA ARG A 96 -32.94 -12.68 10.46
C ARG A 96 -33.27 -11.19 10.36
N THR A 97 -33.66 -10.72 9.17
CA THR A 97 -33.99 -9.31 8.95
C THR A 97 -35.45 -9.08 9.29
N GLU A 98 -35.71 -8.13 10.19
CA GLU A 98 -37.07 -7.77 10.59
C GLU A 98 -37.91 -7.33 9.38
N GLY A 99 -39.18 -7.74 9.37
CA GLY A 99 -40.12 -7.44 8.27
C GLY A 99 -39.93 -8.29 7.01
N ILE A 100 -38.84 -9.05 6.86
CA ILE A 100 -38.62 -9.92 5.71
C ILE A 100 -39.02 -11.36 6.07
N LYS A 101 -39.96 -11.90 5.29
CA LYS A 101 -40.38 -13.30 5.31
C LYS A 101 -40.13 -13.93 3.94
N ILE A 102 -39.76 -15.21 3.94
CA ILE A 102 -39.59 -16.05 2.74
C ILE A 102 -40.34 -17.36 2.96
N CYS A 103 -40.66 -18.12 1.93
CA CYS A 103 -41.20 -19.47 2.12
C CYS A 103 -40.16 -20.40 2.79
N GLU A 104 -40.64 -21.36 3.57
CA GLU A 104 -39.83 -22.50 4.02
C GLU A 104 -39.25 -23.27 2.81
N HIS A 105 -38.12 -23.98 3.03
CA HIS A 105 -37.28 -24.77 2.08
C HIS A 105 -35.89 -24.20 1.75
#